data_AF-A0A1Y1R8C8-F1
#
_entry.id   AF-A0A1Y1R8C8-F1
#
_cell.length_a   1.000
_cell.length_b   1.000
_cell.length_c   1.000
_cell.angle_alpha   90.00
_cell.angle_beta   90.00
_cell.angle_gamma   90.00
#
_symmetry.space_group_name_H-M   'P 1'
#
loop_
_entity.id
_entity.type
_entity.pdbx_description
1 polymer ?
#
loop_
_entity_poly.entity_id
_entity_poly.type
_entity_poly.pdbx_seq_one_letter_code
_entity_poly.pdbx_strand_id
1 'polypeptide(L)'
;MDALLYIVAGAGVGFAVGLTGIGGGSLMTPLLLLFGFPAPVAIGTDLMYASITKAGGVLAHHRQKSINWTVVKRMAAGSLPAAGLTIVVLDQFFTDSDSYTHVLTVSLGFMLILSSIVLLFRKQLYQSPFLTTA
;
A
#
# COMPACT_ATOMS: atom_id res chain seq x y z
N MET A 1 9.33 -3.08 -29.38
CA MET A 1 9.52 -1.69 -28.91
C MET A 1 8.78 -1.44 -27.59
N ASP A 2 8.16 -2.48 -27.04
CA ASP A 2 7.20 -2.46 -25.94
C ASP A 2 7.90 -2.52 -24.59
N ALA A 3 9.04 -3.22 -24.52
CA ALA A 3 9.89 -3.28 -23.33
C ALA A 3 10.37 -1.89 -22.89
N LEU A 4 10.70 -1.01 -23.85
CA LEU A 4 11.19 0.34 -23.55
C LEU A 4 10.05 1.23 -23.01
N LEU A 5 8.82 1.06 -23.52
CA LEU A 5 7.63 1.72 -22.98
C LEU A 5 7.32 1.25 -21.55
N TYR A 6 7.40 -0.05 -21.27
CA TYR A 6 7.19 -0.57 -19.92
C TYR A 6 8.24 -0.09 -18.92
N ILE A 7 9.50 0.02 -19.35
CA ILE A 7 10.60 0.56 -18.52
C ILE A 7 10.36 2.03 -18.20
N VAL A 8 10.02 2.85 -19.20
CA VAL A 8 9.75 4.29 -19.00
C VAL A 8 8.50 4.52 -18.15
N ALA A 9 7.43 3.74 -18.38
CA ALA A 9 6.23 3.78 -17.56
C ALA A 9 6.53 3.38 -16.11
N GLY A 10 7.29 2.29 -15.90
CA GLY A 10 7.73 1.86 -14.56
C GLY A 10 8.60 2.91 -13.86
N ALA A 11 9.50 3.55 -14.60
CA ALA A 11 10.33 4.64 -14.06
C ALA A 11 9.50 5.87 -13.68
N GLY A 12 8.53 6.28 -14.52
CA GLY A 12 7.64 7.40 -14.24
C GLY A 12 6.74 7.15 -13.03
N VAL A 13 6.18 5.94 -12.92
CA VAL A 13 5.39 5.51 -11.76
C VAL A 13 6.25 5.45 -10.50
N GLY A 14 7.45 4.86 -10.57
CA GLY A 14 8.39 4.81 -9.45
C GLY A 14 8.81 6.19 -8.96
N PHE A 15 9.03 7.14 -9.88
CA PHE A 15 9.34 8.53 -9.55
C PHE A 15 8.15 9.25 -8.88
N ALA A 16 6.93 9.09 -9.42
CA ALA A 16 5.72 9.69 -8.85
C ALA A 16 5.41 9.12 -7.45
N VAL A 17 5.56 7.82 -7.25
CA VAL A 17 5.38 7.17 -5.94
C VAL A 17 6.47 7.63 -4.96
N GLY A 18 7.72 7.71 -5.41
CA GLY A 18 8.84 8.20 -4.60
C GLY A 18 8.67 9.66 -4.15
N LEU A 19 8.15 10.53 -5.02
CA LEU A 19 7.86 11.92 -4.71
C LEU A 19 6.64 12.10 -3.79
N THR A 20 5.58 11.32 -4.02
CA THR A 20 4.34 11.47 -3.25
C THR A 20 4.45 10.88 -1.86
N GLY A 21 5.30 9.86 -1.65
CA GLY A 21 5.47 9.20 -0.36
C GLY A 21 4.21 8.47 0.14
N ILE A 22 3.13 8.50 -0.65
CA ILE A 22 1.89 7.76 -0.44
C ILE A 22 2.22 6.34 -0.93
N GLY A 23 2.25 5.36 -0.04
CA GLY A 23 2.66 3.98 -0.36
C GLY A 23 2.04 3.50 -1.68
N GLY A 24 2.87 2.93 -2.55
CA GLY A 24 2.58 2.64 -3.96
C GLY A 24 1.23 1.96 -4.25
N GLY A 25 0.68 1.19 -3.32
CA GLY A 25 -0.56 0.44 -3.53
C GLY A 25 -1.83 1.23 -3.77
N SER A 26 -1.88 2.52 -3.43
CA SER A 26 -3.01 3.38 -3.81
C SER A 26 -3.03 3.75 -5.29
N LEU A 27 -1.86 3.75 -5.95
CA LEU A 27 -1.68 4.18 -7.35
C LEU A 27 -1.33 3.02 -8.29
N MET A 28 -0.47 2.10 -7.85
CA MET A 28 0.03 0.99 -8.67
C MET A 28 -1.02 -0.10 -8.88
N THR A 29 -1.83 -0.41 -7.86
CA THR A 29 -2.91 -1.40 -7.95
C THR A 29 -3.99 -1.02 -8.97
N PRO A 30 -4.56 0.20 -8.97
CA PRO A 30 -5.50 0.60 -10.02
C PRO A 30 -4.86 0.72 -11.41
N LEU A 31 -3.56 1.06 -11.49
CA LEU A 31 -2.85 1.10 -12.77
C LEU A 31 -2.75 -0.31 -13.40
N LEU A 32 -2.37 -1.31 -12.61
CA LEU A 32 -2.26 -2.71 -13.05
C LEU A 32 -3.62 -3.33 -13.42
N LEU A 33 -4.69 -2.95 -12.71
CA LEU A 33 -6.05 -3.33 -13.08
C LEU A 33 -6.47 -2.73 -14.43
N LEU A 34 -6.09 -1.49 -14.72
CA LEU A 34 -6.35 -0.85 -16.02
C LEU A 34 -5.62 -1.56 -17.17
N PHE A 35 -4.48 -2.20 -16.89
CA PHE A 35 -3.76 -3.05 -17.85
C PHE A 35 -4.36 -4.46 -18.01
N GLY A 36 -5.47 -4.78 -17.33
CA GLY A 36 -6.20 -6.03 -17.51
C GLY A 36 -5.69 -7.22 -16.70
N PHE A 37 -4.84 -7.00 -15.68
CA PHE A 37 -4.37 -8.08 -14.81
C PHE A 37 -5.44 -8.49 -13.77
N PRO A 38 -5.54 -9.78 -13.40
CA PRO A 38 -6.42 -10.23 -12.33
C PRO A 38 -6.09 -9.52 -11.00
N ALA A 39 -7.12 -8.99 -10.32
CA ALA A 39 -6.97 -8.24 -9.08
C ALA A 39 -6.12 -8.94 -8.00
N PRO A 40 -6.25 -10.26 -7.74
CA PRO A 40 -5.44 -10.94 -6.72
C PRO A 40 -3.94 -10.89 -7.02
N VAL A 41 -3.56 -11.04 -8.30
CA VAL A 41 -2.16 -11.03 -8.75
C VAL A 41 -1.59 -9.61 -8.70
N ALA A 42 -2.38 -8.61 -9.08
CA ALA A 42 -1.98 -7.22 -9.03
C ALA A 42 -1.72 -6.74 -7.60
N ILE A 43 -2.62 -7.06 -6.66
CA ILE A 43 -2.49 -6.72 -5.24
C ILE A 43 -1.26 -7.39 -4.61
N GLY A 44 -1.07 -8.69 -4.87
CA GLY A 44 0.08 -9.43 -4.33
C GLY A 44 1.42 -8.89 -4.83
N THR A 45 1.50 -8.56 -6.11
CA THR A 45 2.73 -8.02 -6.73
C THR A 45 3.04 -6.61 -6.21
N ASP A 46 2.04 -5.74 -6.11
CA ASP A 46 2.22 -4.40 -5.53
C ASP A 46 2.67 -4.48 -4.06
N LEU A 47 2.08 -5.38 -3.26
CA LEU A 47 2.46 -5.53 -1.87
C LEU A 47 3.92 -5.97 -1.71
N MET A 48 4.39 -6.92 -2.54
CA MET A 48 5.80 -7.30 -2.57
C MET A 48 6.68 -6.10 -2.95
N TYR A 49 6.35 -5.38 -4.02
CA TYR A 49 7.11 -4.20 -4.46
C TYR A 49 7.19 -3.12 -3.38
N ALA A 50 6.06 -2.81 -2.74
CA ALA A 50 5.97 -1.83 -1.67
C ALA A 50 6.77 -2.26 -0.43
N SER A 51 6.79 -3.56 -0.12
CA SER A 51 7.58 -4.09 1.00
C SER A 51 9.08 -3.93 0.78
N ILE A 52 9.58 -4.25 -0.42
CA ILE A 52 11.00 -4.14 -0.79
C ILE A 52 11.43 -2.68 -0.77
N THR A 53 10.63 -1.79 -1.36
CA THR A 53 10.93 -0.35 -1.42
C THR A 53 10.97 0.26 -0.01
N LYS A 54 10.03 -0.11 0.86
CA LYS A 54 10.03 0.33 2.26
C LYS A 54 11.20 -0.26 3.05
N ALA A 55 11.57 -1.51 2.82
CA ALA A 55 12.74 -2.13 3.47
C ALA A 55 14.04 -1.38 3.11
N GLY A 56 14.21 -1.00 1.83
CA GLY A 56 15.32 -0.15 1.41
C GLY A 56 15.30 1.24 2.06
N GLY A 57 14.13 1.87 2.14
CA GLY A 57 13.95 3.16 2.83
C GLY A 57 14.26 3.09 4.33
N VAL A 58 13.85 2.01 5.00
CA VAL A 58 14.18 1.72 6.40
C VAL A 58 15.68 1.57 6.57
N LEU A 59 16.38 0.87 5.67
CA LEU A 59 17.83 0.72 5.74
C LEU A 59 18.55 2.08 5.60
N ALA A 60 18.08 2.94 4.69
CA ALA A 60 18.61 4.29 4.53
C ALA A 60 18.38 5.17 5.78
N HIS A 61 17.20 5.12 6.39
CA HIS A 61 16.88 5.87 7.62
C HIS A 61 17.54 5.28 8.86
N HIS A 62 17.80 3.97 8.88
CA HIS A 62 18.51 3.30 9.96
C HIS A 62 19.95 3.82 10.08
N ARG A 63 20.62 4.05 8.94
CA ARG A 63 21.96 4.66 8.91
C ARG A 63 21.97 6.09 9.45
N GLN A 64 20.83 6.79 9.42
CA GLN A 64 20.66 8.14 9.96
C GLN A 64 20.25 8.16 11.45
N LYS A 65 20.12 6.99 12.11
CA LYS A 65 19.66 6.83 13.51
C LYS A 65 18.31 7.50 13.84
N SER A 66 17.48 7.78 12.84
CA SER A 66 16.19 8.48 13.01
C SER A 66 15.02 7.53 13.35
N ILE A 67 15.26 6.22 13.47
CA ILE A 67 14.20 5.22 13.67
C ILE A 67 13.87 5.04 15.14
N ASN A 68 12.63 5.38 15.53
CA ASN A 68 12.07 5.02 16.83
C ASN A 68 11.54 3.57 16.81
N TRP A 69 12.38 2.65 17.26
CA TRP A 69 12.06 1.21 17.32
C TRP A 69 10.87 0.85 18.21
N THR A 70 10.53 1.68 19.20
CA THR A 70 9.34 1.47 20.04
C THR A 70 8.06 1.66 19.24
N VAL A 71 7.99 2.70 18.39
CA VAL A 71 6.84 2.94 17.52
C VAL A 71 6.70 1.82 16.49
N VAL A 72 7.82 1.42 15.88
CA VAL A 72 7.85 0.30 14.90
C VAL A 72 7.30 -0.98 15.52
N LYS A 73 7.75 -1.36 16.72
CA LYS A 73 7.25 -2.56 17.41
C LYS A 73 5.77 -2.47 17.76
N ARG A 74 5.28 -1.31 18.22
CA ARG A 74 3.84 -1.12 18.52
C ARG A 74 2.97 -1.22 17.26
N MET A 75 3.41 -0.62 16.15
CA MET A 75 2.71 -0.73 14.87
C MET A 75 2.71 -2.17 14.36
N ALA A 76 3.86 -2.85 14.38
CA ALA A 76 4.00 -4.24 13.95
C ALA A 76 3.14 -5.20 14.79
N ALA A 77 3.10 -4.99 16.10
CA ALA A 77 2.27 -5.79 17.01
C ALA A 77 0.77 -5.65 16.75
N GLY A 78 0.31 -4.54 16.14
CA GLY A 78 -1.08 -4.41 15.69
C GLY A 78 -1.31 -4.94 14.27
N SER A 79 -0.43 -4.58 13.33
CA SER A 79 -0.64 -4.86 11.91
C SER A 79 -0.43 -6.32 11.52
N LEU A 80 0.57 -7.00 12.11
CA LEU A 80 0.87 -8.40 11.80
C LEU A 80 -0.25 -9.36 12.23
N PRO A 81 -0.76 -9.32 13.49
CA PRO A 81 -1.86 -10.19 13.87
C PRO A 81 -3.15 -9.81 13.15
N ALA A 82 -3.43 -8.51 12.90
CA ALA A 82 -4.60 -8.10 12.13
C ALA A 82 -4.59 -8.67 10.70
N ALA A 83 -3.43 -8.65 10.03
CA ALA A 83 -3.26 -9.25 8.71
C ALA A 83 -3.48 -10.78 8.74
N GLY A 84 -2.87 -11.47 9.71
CA GLY A 84 -3.06 -12.91 9.88
C GLY A 84 -4.52 -13.29 10.20
N LEU A 85 -5.18 -12.56 11.09
CA LEU A 85 -6.57 -12.78 11.47
C LEU A 85 -7.49 -12.55 10.26
N THR A 86 -7.22 -11.53 9.44
CA THR A 86 -7.97 -11.28 8.20
C THR A 86 -7.83 -12.42 7.21
N ILE A 87 -6.63 -13.00 7.04
CA ILE A 87 -6.41 -14.15 6.17
C ILE A 87 -7.20 -15.37 6.68
N VAL A 88 -7.12 -15.66 7.98
CA VAL A 88 -7.83 -16.79 8.59
C VAL A 88 -9.35 -16.63 8.48
N VAL A 89 -9.87 -15.43 8.73
CA VAL A 89 -11.31 -15.14 8.57
C VAL A 89 -11.72 -15.28 7.10
N LEU A 90 -10.90 -14.82 6.17
CA LEU A 90 -11.23 -14.94 4.75
C LEU A 90 -11.24 -16.40 4.26
N ASP A 91 -10.34 -17.24 4.79
CA ASP A 91 -10.26 -18.68 4.51
C ASP A 91 -11.45 -19.46 5.12
N GLN A 92 -11.93 -19.06 6.31
CA GLN A 92 -13.05 -19.72 6.97
C GLN A 92 -14.43 -19.36 6.39
N PHE A 93 -14.59 -18.17 5.81
CA PHE A 93 -15.91 -17.67 5.37
C PHE A 93 -16.17 -17.76 3.86
N PHE A 94 -15.14 -17.94 3.03
CA PHE A 94 -15.30 -18.05 1.57
C PHE A 94 -14.47 -19.23 1.06
N THR A 95 -15.09 -20.31 0.60
CA THR A 95 -14.41 -21.51 0.06
C THR A 95 -14.53 -21.62 -1.47
N ASP A 96 -15.36 -20.79 -2.11
CA ASP A 96 -15.59 -20.81 -3.57
C ASP A 96 -14.66 -19.86 -4.34
N SER A 97 -13.98 -20.41 -5.35
CA SER A 97 -12.93 -19.77 -6.15
C SER A 97 -13.38 -18.49 -6.88
N ASP A 98 -14.66 -18.38 -7.24
CA ASP A 98 -15.21 -17.23 -7.96
C ASP A 98 -15.54 -16.04 -7.04
N SER A 99 -15.75 -16.27 -5.74
CA SER A 99 -16.13 -15.20 -4.81
C SER A 99 -14.95 -14.35 -4.30
N TYR A 100 -13.73 -14.90 -4.28
CA TYR A 100 -12.54 -14.16 -3.80
C TYR A 100 -12.22 -12.94 -4.67
N THR A 101 -12.34 -13.07 -5.98
CA THR A 101 -12.02 -11.98 -6.92
C THR A 101 -12.99 -10.80 -6.75
N HIS A 102 -14.27 -11.09 -6.53
CA HIS A 102 -15.29 -10.07 -6.30
C HIS A 102 -15.08 -9.36 -4.95
N VAL A 103 -14.83 -10.10 -3.87
CA VAL A 103 -14.56 -9.52 -2.54
C VAL A 103 -13.30 -8.65 -2.56
N LEU A 104 -12.23 -9.12 -3.19
CA LEU A 104 -10.98 -8.35 -3.32
C LEU A 104 -11.19 -7.07 -4.13
N THR A 105 -11.90 -7.15 -5.26
CA THR A 105 -12.13 -5.98 -6.12
C THR A 105 -13.03 -4.94 -5.45
N VAL A 106 -14.09 -5.36 -4.77
CA VAL A 106 -14.98 -4.46 -4.01
C VAL A 106 -14.24 -3.81 -2.84
N SER A 107 -13.47 -4.60 -2.08
CA SER A 107 -12.68 -4.08 -0.95
C SER A 107 -11.65 -3.04 -1.39
N LEU A 108 -10.97 -3.31 -2.50
CA LEU A 108 -9.99 -2.41 -3.10
C LEU A 108 -10.68 -1.13 -3.61
N GLY A 109 -11.81 -1.24 -4.30
CA GLY A 109 -12.61 -0.09 -4.74
C GLY A 109 -13.06 0.79 -3.58
N PHE A 110 -13.56 0.18 -2.51
CA PHE A 110 -13.92 0.90 -1.29
C PHE A 110 -12.71 1.59 -0.65
N MET A 111 -11.56 0.91 -0.56
CA MET A 111 -10.30 1.49 -0.06
C MET A 111 -9.82 2.67 -0.91
N LEU A 112 -9.94 2.62 -2.24
CA LEU A 112 -9.54 3.71 -3.13
C LEU A 112 -10.44 4.93 -2.97
N ILE A 113 -11.76 4.72 -2.88
CA ILE A 113 -12.72 5.81 -2.61
C ILE A 113 -12.40 6.44 -1.25
N LEU A 114 -12.23 5.61 -0.21
CA LEU A 114 -11.87 6.08 1.13
C LEU A 114 -10.54 6.85 1.12
N SER A 115 -9.52 6.33 0.44
CA SER A 115 -8.21 6.98 0.30
C SER A 115 -8.32 8.32 -0.44
N SER A 116 -9.11 8.37 -1.51
CA SER A 116 -9.37 9.60 -2.27
C SER A 116 -10.03 10.66 -1.40
N ILE A 117 -11.05 10.28 -0.62
CA ILE A 117 -11.72 11.17 0.34
C ILE A 117 -10.71 11.67 1.38
N VAL A 118 -9.95 10.78 2.01
CA VAL A 118 -8.94 11.14 3.03
C VAL A 118 -7.90 12.12 2.47
N LEU A 119 -7.44 11.92 1.24
CA LEU A 119 -6.51 12.83 0.57
C LEU A 119 -7.12 14.20 0.28
N LEU A 120 -8.42 14.27 -0.06
CA LEU A 120 -9.16 15.51 -0.29
C LEU A 120 -9.29 16.34 1.00
N PHE A 121 -9.51 15.67 2.14
CA PHE A 121 -9.62 16.29 3.46
C PHE A 121 -8.26 16.42 4.20
N ARG A 122 -7.15 16.02 3.57
CA ARG A 122 -5.78 16.12 4.13
C ARG A 122 -5.44 17.51 4.64
N LYS A 123 -5.94 18.56 3.96
CA LYS A 123 -5.67 19.96 4.30
C LYS A 123 -6.16 20.35 5.71
N GLN A 124 -7.15 19.64 6.25
CA GLN A 124 -7.68 19.86 7.61
C GLN A 124 -7.03 18.93 8.66
N LEU A 125 -6.58 17.72 8.27
CA LEU A 125 -5.95 16.76 9.19
C LEU A 125 -4.53 17.17 9.63
N TYR A 126 -3.79 17.88 8.76
CA TYR A 126 -2.43 18.37 9.07
C TYR A 126 -2.42 19.59 10.01
N GLN A 127 -3.57 20.10 10.45
CA GLN A 127 -3.69 21.19 11.42
C GLN A 127 -3.90 20.71 12.86
N SER A 128 -3.66 19.43 13.17
CA SER A 128 -3.70 18.95 14.55
C SER A 128 -2.46 19.45 15.35
N PRO A 129 -2.62 20.20 16.46
CA PRO A 129 -1.52 20.87 17.19
C PRO A 129 -0.56 19.93 17.96
N PHE A 130 -0.47 18.65 17.62
CA PHE A 130 0.13 17.63 18.49
C PHE A 130 1.63 17.38 18.28
N LEU A 131 2.31 18.13 17.40
CA LEU A 131 3.73 17.90 17.03
C LEU A 131 4.68 19.07 17.36
N THR A 132 4.23 20.12 18.06
CA THR A 132 5.09 21.26 18.43
C THR A 132 5.83 21.10 19.77
N THR A 133 5.52 20.05 20.57
CA THR A 133 6.10 19.87 21.92
C THR A 133 6.56 18.44 22.21
N ALA A 134 7.40 17.86 21.34
CA ALA A 134 8.15 16.64 21.66
C ALA A 134 9.56 16.69 21.07
#